data_AF-A0A534JY28-F1
#
_entry.id   AF-A0A534JY28-F1
#
_cell.length_a   1.000
_cell.length_b   1.000
_cell.length_c   1.000
_cell.angle_alpha   90.00
_cell.angle_beta   90.00
_cell.angle_gamma   90.00
#
_symmetry.space_group_name_H-M   'P 1'
#
loop_
_entity.id
_entity.type
_entity.pdbx_description
1 polymer ?
#
loop_
_entity_poly.entity_id
_entity_poly.type
_entity_poly.pdbx_seq_one_letter_code
_entity_poly.pdbx_strand_id
1 'polypeptide(L)'
;MPHARHPARILLDGLRLRRPPGAVQRTEAAATAERVRPHETRGRAAAARTAFDLLDRRATGIFHVAARLYPTRFEMGLEICDVFSLEKGLLKAARLAAAELRARRPSDSSLDVGKVERFLDKRSPTFREALEDMRDTE
;
A
#
# COMPACT_ATOMS: atom_id res chain seq x y z
N MET A 1 45.62 -13.86 -6.38
CA MET A 1 44.82 -14.92 -7.02
C MET A 1 43.38 -14.42 -7.14
N PRO A 2 42.90 -14.07 -8.35
CA PRO A 2 41.57 -13.54 -8.53
C PRO A 2 40.55 -14.68 -8.66
N HIS A 3 39.52 -14.67 -7.81
CA HIS A 3 38.40 -15.60 -7.89
C HIS A 3 37.52 -15.25 -9.10
N ALA A 4 37.42 -16.21 -10.01
CA ALA A 4 36.63 -16.15 -11.23
C ALA A 4 35.13 -16.02 -10.92
N ARG A 5 34.48 -15.10 -11.63
CA ARG A 5 33.02 -14.91 -11.64
C ARG A 5 32.38 -16.02 -12.47
N HIS A 6 31.43 -16.75 -11.89
CA HIS A 6 30.57 -17.69 -12.60
C HIS A 6 29.50 -16.92 -13.41
N PRO A 7 29.36 -17.14 -14.73
CA PRO A 7 28.17 -16.73 -15.46
C PRO A 7 27.14 -17.87 -15.46
N ALA A 8 25.96 -17.63 -14.87
CA ALA A 8 24.82 -18.51 -15.01
C ALA A 8 24.30 -18.43 -16.46
N ARG A 9 24.59 -19.46 -17.25
CA ARG A 9 23.96 -19.71 -18.55
C ARG A 9 22.55 -20.24 -18.31
N ILE A 10 21.54 -19.43 -18.61
CA ILE A 10 20.15 -19.90 -18.69
C ILE A 10 19.96 -20.57 -20.05
N LEU A 11 19.76 -21.88 -20.00
CA LEU A 11 19.38 -22.74 -21.12
C LEU A 11 17.90 -22.49 -21.44
N LEU A 12 17.61 -21.79 -22.54
CA LEU A 12 16.26 -21.66 -23.10
C LEU A 12 16.12 -22.65 -24.25
N ASP A 13 15.73 -23.88 -23.93
CA ASP A 13 15.35 -24.88 -24.93
C ASP A 13 13.88 -24.70 -25.35
N GLY A 14 13.71 -24.33 -26.62
CA GLY A 14 12.80 -25.04 -27.54
C GLY A 14 11.31 -25.14 -27.21
N LEU A 15 10.56 -24.04 -27.31
CA LEU A 15 9.13 -24.08 -27.71
C LEU A 15 8.86 -23.10 -28.86
N ARG A 16 9.17 -23.57 -30.09
CA ARG A 16 8.74 -22.90 -31.32
C ARG A 16 7.25 -23.19 -31.56
N LEU A 17 6.38 -22.30 -31.08
CA LEU A 17 4.98 -22.27 -31.53
C LEU A 17 4.94 -21.73 -32.96
N ARG A 18 4.67 -22.62 -33.93
CA ARG A 18 4.43 -22.25 -35.34
C ARG A 18 3.11 -21.46 -35.43
N ARG A 19 3.14 -20.24 -35.98
CA ARG A 19 1.93 -19.53 -36.43
C ARG A 19 1.40 -20.18 -37.72
N PRO A 20 0.10 -20.49 -37.85
CA PRO A 20 -0.50 -20.72 -39.16
C PRO A 20 -0.67 -19.37 -39.90
N PRO A 21 -0.49 -19.32 -41.24
CA PRO A 21 -0.69 -18.12 -42.02
C PRO A 21 -2.16 -17.97 -42.42
N GLY A 22 -2.70 -16.77 -42.30
CA GLY A 22 -3.97 -16.38 -42.94
C GLY A 22 -5.21 -16.50 -42.05
N ALA A 23 -5.46 -15.46 -41.25
CA ALA A 23 -6.82 -15.04 -40.91
C ALA A 23 -6.76 -13.58 -40.44
N VAL A 24 -6.87 -12.65 -41.39
CA VAL A 24 -7.25 -11.28 -41.10
C VAL A 24 -8.71 -11.31 -40.73
N GLN A 25 -9.03 -11.11 -39.45
CA GLN A 25 -10.30 -10.50 -39.07
C GLN A 25 -10.03 -9.46 -37.99
N ARG A 26 -10.25 -8.20 -38.37
CA ARG A 26 -10.40 -7.09 -37.42
C ARG A 26 -11.71 -7.34 -36.71
N THR A 27 -11.66 -7.97 -35.54
CA THR A 27 -12.69 -7.81 -34.54
C THR A 27 -12.29 -6.62 -33.69
N GLU A 28 -13.06 -5.54 -33.76
CA GLU A 28 -13.09 -4.53 -32.70
C GLU A 28 -13.34 -5.27 -31.39
N ALA A 29 -12.28 -5.56 -30.66
CA ALA A 29 -12.40 -5.78 -29.24
C ALA A 29 -12.89 -4.45 -28.69
N ALA A 30 -14.18 -4.38 -28.40
CA ALA A 30 -14.70 -3.42 -27.44
C ALA A 30 -13.82 -3.58 -26.20
N ALA A 31 -12.79 -2.73 -26.11
CA ALA A 31 -12.07 -2.54 -24.89
C ALA A 31 -13.13 -1.98 -23.95
N THR A 32 -13.67 -2.84 -23.11
CA THR A 32 -14.32 -2.42 -21.89
C THR A 32 -13.22 -1.73 -21.10
N ALA A 33 -12.99 -0.46 -21.45
CA ALA A 33 -12.39 0.49 -20.55
C ALA A 33 -13.39 0.52 -19.40
N GLU A 34 -13.14 -0.31 -18.39
CA GLU A 34 -13.64 -0.05 -17.07
C GLU A 34 -13.03 1.30 -16.70
N ARG A 35 -13.77 2.34 -17.05
CA ARG A 35 -13.51 3.71 -16.69
C ARG A 35 -13.69 3.69 -15.18
N VAL A 36 -12.60 3.45 -14.45
CA VAL A 36 -12.54 3.67 -13.01
C VAL A 36 -13.07 5.08 -12.81
N ARG A 37 -14.31 5.19 -12.33
CA ARG A 37 -14.97 6.48 -12.20
C ARG A 37 -14.10 7.29 -11.24
N PRO A 38 -13.58 8.46 -11.64
CA PRO A 38 -12.96 9.34 -10.67
C PRO A 38 -14.04 9.70 -9.63
N HIS A 39 -13.63 9.98 -8.40
CA HIS A 39 -14.34 10.75 -7.37
C HIS A 39 -15.51 10.19 -6.52
N GLU A 40 -16.12 9.02 -6.77
CA GLU A 40 -17.29 8.58 -5.93
C GLU A 40 -17.08 7.36 -5.02
N THR A 41 -15.90 6.77 -4.97
CA THR A 41 -15.62 5.74 -3.97
C THR A 41 -15.09 6.43 -2.72
N ARG A 42 -15.99 6.92 -1.86
CA ARG A 42 -15.61 7.24 -0.47
C ARG A 42 -15.02 5.96 0.13
N GLY A 43 -13.80 6.04 0.61
CA GLY A 43 -13.30 5.04 1.56
C GLY A 43 -12.64 3.77 1.05
N ARG A 44 -11.82 3.82 0.01
CA ARG A 44 -11.00 2.65 -0.35
C ARG A 44 -9.54 3.01 -0.50
N ALA A 45 -8.70 2.45 0.39
CA ALA A 45 -7.24 2.52 0.38
C ALA A 45 -6.65 3.94 0.29
N ALA A 46 -6.64 4.67 1.41
CA ALA A 46 -6.15 6.05 1.49
C ALA A 46 -4.74 6.24 0.88
N ALA A 47 -3.82 5.30 1.12
CA ALA A 47 -2.47 5.37 0.55
C ALA A 47 -2.45 5.23 -0.98
N ALA A 48 -3.26 4.34 -1.54
CA ALA A 48 -3.36 4.15 -2.98
C ALA A 48 -3.95 5.38 -3.67
N ARG A 49 -4.99 6.00 -3.09
CA ARG A 49 -5.55 7.26 -3.59
C ARG A 49 -4.52 8.38 -3.60
N THR A 50 -3.80 8.56 -2.50
CA THR A 50 -2.73 9.55 -2.43
C THR A 50 -1.66 9.31 -3.50
N ALA A 51 -1.33 8.05 -3.80
CA ALA A 51 -0.39 7.72 -4.88
C ALA A 51 -0.93 8.10 -6.27
N PHE A 52 -2.22 7.87 -6.53
CA PHE A 52 -2.87 8.32 -7.78
C PHE A 52 -2.95 9.85 -7.86
N ASP A 53 -3.33 10.53 -6.77
CA ASP A 53 -3.36 11.99 -6.70
C ASP A 53 -1.97 12.60 -7.00
N LEU A 54 -0.89 11.98 -6.50
CA LEU A 54 0.49 12.36 -6.79
C LEU A 54 0.85 12.12 -8.26
N LEU A 55 0.43 10.99 -8.83
CA LEU A 55 0.64 10.65 -10.24
C LEU A 55 -0.04 11.64 -11.17
N ASP A 56 -1.31 11.98 -10.89
CA ASP A 56 -2.11 12.92 -11.68
C ASP A 56 -1.49 14.31 -11.69
N ARG A 57 -0.88 14.74 -10.58
CA ARG A 57 -0.12 16.00 -10.49
C ARG A 57 1.32 15.89 -10.98
N ARG A 58 1.74 14.75 -11.55
CA ARG A 58 3.11 14.48 -12.00
C ARG A 58 4.16 14.80 -10.93
N ALA A 59 3.87 14.48 -9.68
CA ALA A 59 4.74 14.76 -8.56
C ALA A 59 6.10 14.06 -8.70
N THR A 60 7.17 14.72 -8.29
CA THR A 60 8.53 14.16 -8.32
C THR A 60 9.18 14.18 -6.93
N GLY A 61 10.12 13.27 -6.72
CA GLY A 61 10.83 13.09 -5.45
C GLY A 61 10.12 12.17 -4.47
N ILE A 62 10.52 12.24 -3.20
CA ILE A 62 10.09 11.31 -2.15
C ILE A 62 8.94 11.93 -1.34
N PHE A 63 7.88 11.15 -1.11
CA PHE A 63 6.75 11.52 -0.28
C PHE A 63 6.49 10.44 0.77
N HIS A 64 6.24 10.83 2.01
CA HIS A 64 5.69 9.93 3.01
C HIS A 64 4.17 9.91 2.91
N VAL A 65 3.60 8.73 2.93
CA VAL A 65 2.15 8.52 2.92
C VAL A 65 1.79 7.62 4.10
N ALA A 66 1.14 8.20 5.11
CA ALA A 66 0.75 7.54 6.35
C ALA A 66 -0.44 8.29 6.98
N ALA A 67 -0.97 7.78 8.09
CA ALA A 67 -1.91 8.54 8.91
C ALA A 67 -1.21 9.72 9.61
N ARG A 68 -1.91 10.84 9.82
CA ARG A 68 -1.35 12.10 10.34
C ARG A 68 -1.13 12.15 11.87
N LEU A 69 -1.49 11.10 12.60
CA LEU A 69 -1.32 10.96 14.05
C LEU A 69 -0.56 9.67 14.34
N TYR A 70 0.27 9.69 15.40
CA TYR A 70 1.18 8.59 15.74
C TYR A 70 0.83 7.98 17.11
N PRO A 71 -0.24 7.19 17.21
CA PRO A 71 -0.48 6.39 18.40
C PRO A 71 0.62 5.33 18.55
N THR A 72 0.94 4.98 19.79
CA THR A 72 1.68 3.76 20.09
C THR A 72 0.92 2.53 19.61
N ARG A 73 1.60 1.41 19.41
CA ARG A 73 0.93 0.15 19.01
C ARG A 73 -0.17 -0.28 19.99
N PHE A 74 -0.02 0.04 21.28
CA PHE A 74 -1.05 -0.26 22.27
C PHE A 74 -2.27 0.64 22.12
N GLU A 75 -2.07 1.95 21.91
CA GLU A 75 -3.15 2.89 21.61
C GLU A 75 -3.86 2.55 20.28
N MET A 76 -3.12 2.14 19.25
CA MET A 76 -3.71 1.60 18.02
C MET A 76 -4.64 0.41 18.32
N GLY A 77 -4.23 -0.50 19.21
CA GLY A 77 -5.07 -1.61 19.66
C GLY A 77 -6.35 -1.12 20.33
N LEU A 78 -6.27 -0.12 21.21
CA LEU A 78 -7.43 0.46 21.88
C LEU A 78 -8.41 1.09 20.89
N GLU A 79 -7.90 1.81 19.89
CA GLU A 79 -8.67 2.41 18.80
C GLU A 79 -9.41 1.33 17.99
N ILE A 80 -8.76 0.20 17.69
CA ILE A 80 -9.40 -0.96 17.04
C ILE A 80 -10.54 -1.50 17.91
N CYS A 81 -10.29 -1.70 19.21
CA CYS A 81 -11.34 -2.16 20.12
C CYS A 81 -12.54 -1.21 20.14
N ASP A 82 -12.30 0.10 20.17
CA ASP A 82 -13.36 1.10 20.16
C ASP A 82 -14.18 1.09 18.85
N VAL A 83 -13.50 1.10 17.69
CA VAL A 83 -14.19 1.19 16.39
C VAL A 83 -15.00 -0.06 16.08
N PHE A 84 -14.48 -1.24 16.44
CA PHE A 84 -15.09 -2.53 16.13
C PHE A 84 -15.87 -3.14 17.32
N SER A 85 -16.07 -2.37 18.40
CA SER A 85 -16.79 -2.83 19.60
C SER A 85 -16.24 -4.13 20.21
N LEU A 86 -14.91 -4.26 20.25
CA LEU A 86 -14.23 -5.41 20.85
C LEU A 86 -13.90 -5.13 22.33
N GLU A 87 -13.81 -6.20 23.11
CA GLU A 87 -13.43 -6.10 24.52
C GLU A 87 -11.96 -5.62 24.66
N LYS A 88 -11.74 -4.51 25.37
CA LYS A 88 -10.39 -3.98 25.63
C LYS A 88 -9.51 -4.92 26.47
N GLY A 89 -10.13 -5.83 27.24
CA GLY A 89 -9.44 -6.88 28.00
C GLY A 89 -8.63 -7.85 27.15
N LEU A 90 -8.88 -7.89 25.83
CA LEU A 90 -8.06 -8.64 24.87
C LEU A 90 -6.64 -8.09 24.74
N LEU A 91 -6.42 -6.81 25.07
CA LEU A 91 -5.14 -6.14 24.96
C LEU A 91 -4.34 -6.28 26.26
N LYS A 92 -3.06 -6.64 26.12
CA LYS A 92 -2.09 -6.66 27.22
C LYS A 92 -0.95 -5.70 26.90
N ALA A 93 -0.72 -4.74 27.77
CA ALA A 93 0.43 -3.85 27.64
C ALA A 93 1.73 -4.67 27.76
N ALA A 94 2.66 -4.46 26.85
CA ALA A 94 3.92 -5.18 26.81
C ALA A 94 5.05 -4.28 26.31
N ARG A 95 6.29 -4.61 26.71
CA ARG A 95 7.49 -3.96 26.19
C ARG A 95 7.94 -4.68 24.93
N LEU A 96 8.32 -3.92 23.90
CA LEU A 96 8.82 -4.50 22.64
C LEU A 96 10.07 -5.36 22.86
N ALA A 97 10.90 -5.02 23.84
CA ALA A 97 12.08 -5.80 24.22
C ALA A 97 11.73 -7.22 24.72
N ALA A 98 10.53 -7.42 25.28
CA ALA A 98 10.08 -8.72 25.75
C ALA A 98 9.62 -9.65 24.62
N ALA A 99 9.46 -9.14 23.39
CA ALA A 99 9.01 -9.94 22.25
C ALA A 99 10.14 -10.73 21.55
N GLU A 100 11.39 -10.64 22.03
CA GLU A 100 12.58 -11.38 21.54
C GLU A 100 12.69 -11.46 20.00
N LEU A 101 12.31 -10.37 19.32
CA LEU A 101 12.24 -10.34 17.87
C LEU A 101 13.66 -10.40 17.27
N ARG A 102 13.88 -11.32 16.31
CA ARG A 102 15.16 -11.47 15.60
C ARG A 102 15.65 -10.17 14.95
N ALA A 103 14.72 -9.39 14.39
CA ALA A 103 15.04 -8.13 13.73
C ALA A 103 14.74 -6.95 14.65
N ARG A 104 15.70 -6.01 14.74
CA ARG A 104 15.54 -4.78 15.50
C ARG A 104 14.31 -4.01 15.03
N ARG A 105 13.57 -3.44 15.96
CA ARG A 105 12.43 -2.56 15.70
C ARG A 105 12.74 -1.17 16.22
N PRO A 106 12.58 -0.11 15.42
CA PRO A 106 12.74 1.24 15.93
C PRO A 106 11.69 1.51 17.00
N SER A 107 12.06 2.31 18.00
CA SER A 107 11.13 2.78 19.03
C SER A 107 10.06 3.70 18.44
N ASP A 108 10.46 4.51 17.47
CA ASP A 108 9.62 5.45 16.73
C ASP A 108 9.67 5.12 15.23
N SER A 109 8.50 4.84 14.66
CA SER A 109 8.32 4.57 13.23
C SER A 109 7.34 5.57 12.59
N SER A 110 7.22 6.77 13.17
CA SER A 110 6.44 7.88 12.62
C SER A 110 7.04 8.38 11.30
N LEU A 111 6.19 8.94 10.45
CA LEU A 111 6.56 9.45 9.13
C LEU A 111 5.94 10.83 8.89
N ASP A 112 6.75 11.87 8.69
CA ASP A 112 6.23 13.22 8.42
C ASP A 112 5.48 13.29 7.09
N VAL A 113 4.15 13.41 7.17
CA VAL A 113 3.23 13.55 6.02
C VAL A 113 3.03 15.00 5.57
N GLY A 114 3.64 15.98 6.23
CA GLY A 114 3.41 17.40 5.93
C GLY A 114 3.76 17.77 4.48
N LYS A 115 4.73 17.11 3.86
CA LYS A 115 5.05 17.32 2.45
C LYS A 115 3.89 16.91 1.53
N VAL A 116 3.32 15.73 1.72
CA VAL A 116 2.23 15.24 0.85
C VAL A 116 0.96 16.05 1.08
N GLU A 117 0.68 16.43 2.33
CA GLU A 117 -0.51 17.22 2.65
C GLU A 117 -0.46 18.60 2.00
N ARG A 118 0.67 19.31 2.11
CA ARG A 118 0.86 20.62 1.46
C ARG A 118 0.84 20.52 -0.07
N PHE A 119 1.45 19.47 -0.64
CA PHE A 119 1.52 19.31 -2.09
C PHE A 119 0.15 19.00 -2.71
N LEU A 120 -0.67 18.18 -2.04
CA LEU A 120 -2.00 17.81 -2.51
C LEU A 120 -3.11 18.78 -2.06
N ASP A 121 -2.81 19.70 -1.14
CA ASP A 121 -3.79 20.54 -0.45
C ASP A 121 -4.91 19.70 0.20
N LYS A 122 -4.50 18.65 0.89
CA LYS A 122 -5.39 17.64 1.49
C LYS A 122 -4.78 17.07 2.75
N ARG A 123 -5.59 16.83 3.77
CA ARG A 123 -5.14 16.18 5.01
C ARG A 123 -5.10 14.67 4.82
N SER A 124 -4.03 14.04 5.31
CA SER A 124 -4.00 12.59 5.50
C SER A 124 -5.02 12.22 6.58
N PRO A 125 -5.66 11.04 6.51
CA PRO A 125 -6.57 10.60 7.55
C PRO A 125 -5.81 10.34 8.86
N THR A 126 -6.52 10.36 9.97
CA THR A 126 -6.08 9.79 11.25
C THR A 126 -6.20 8.26 11.21
N PHE A 127 -5.58 7.57 12.18
CA PHE A 127 -5.73 6.12 12.30
C PHE A 127 -7.19 5.72 12.55
N ARG A 128 -7.89 6.46 13.42
CA ARG A 128 -9.32 6.24 13.70
C ARG A 128 -10.19 6.39 12.46
N GLU A 129 -10.05 7.49 11.73
CA GLU A 129 -10.82 7.72 10.49
C GLU A 129 -10.59 6.59 9.48
N ALA A 130 -9.36 6.06 9.38
CA ALA A 130 -9.07 4.92 8.52
C ALA A 130 -9.68 3.59 9.02
N LEU A 131 -9.84 3.39 10.34
CA LEU A 131 -10.54 2.23 10.89
C LEU A 131 -12.05 2.33 10.70
N GLU A 132 -12.63 3.52 10.89
CA GLU A 132 -14.06 3.78 10.65
C GLU A 132 -14.40 3.54 9.18
N ASP A 133 -13.54 4.03 8.28
CA ASP A 133 -13.62 3.77 6.84
C ASP A 133 -13.60 2.28 6.52
N MET A 134 -12.70 1.53 7.17
CA MET A 134 -12.59 0.07 7.01
C MET A 134 -13.86 -0.65 7.51
N ARG A 135 -14.35 -0.30 8.71
CA ARG A 135 -15.57 -0.89 9.28
C ARG A 135 -16.78 -0.69 8.37
N ASP A 136 -16.87 0.47 7.74
CA ASP A 136 -18.02 0.81 6.90
C ASP A 136 -17.94 0.16 5.50
N THR A 137 -16.83 -0.51 5.16
CA THR A 137 -16.58 -1.04 3.80
C THR A 137 -16.21 -2.53 3.72
N GLU A 138 -15.93 -3.21 4.83
CA GLU A 138 -15.62 -4.66 4.94
C GLU A 138 -16.62 -5.37 5.87
#